data_AF-A0A917TLI1-F1
#
_entry.id   AF-A0A917TLI1-F1
#
_cell.length_a   1.000
_cell.length_b   1.000
_cell.length_c   1.000
_cell.angle_alpha   90.00
_cell.angle_beta   90.00
_cell.angle_gamma   90.00
#
_symmetry.space_group_name_H-M   'P 1'
#
loop_
_entity.id
_entity.type
_entity.pdbx_description
1 polymer ?
#
loop_
_entity_poly.entity_id
_entity_poly.type
_entity_poly.pdbx_seq_one_letter_code
_entity_poly.pdbx_strand_id
1 'polypeptide(L)'
;MTEPTFAYPTVMDAEGVDARELARLVGRLPKMPPVQRAKAARELVDVAKRVLSLTADEAVVEALQSMTYKALAAELGTSEASVNKAVSRHRNPGMRDRRKS
;
A
#
# COMPACT_ATOMS: atom_id res chain seq x y z
N MET A 1 -16.57 -34.33 -15.45
CA MET A 1 -15.94 -33.73 -14.25
C MET A 1 -15.70 -32.27 -14.57
N THR A 2 -16.53 -31.38 -14.05
CA THR A 2 -16.50 -29.93 -14.29
C THR A 2 -15.57 -29.29 -13.26
N GLU A 3 -14.52 -28.62 -13.72
CA GLU A 3 -13.60 -27.87 -12.84
C GLU A 3 -14.35 -26.71 -12.16
N PRO A 4 -14.12 -26.44 -10.86
CA PRO A 4 -14.70 -25.29 -10.21
C PRO A 4 -14.00 -24.01 -10.71
N THR A 5 -14.71 -23.22 -11.49
CA THR A 5 -14.32 -21.85 -11.84
C THR A 5 -14.29 -21.00 -10.56
N PHE A 6 -13.11 -20.86 -9.96
CA PHE A 6 -12.88 -19.90 -8.89
C PHE A 6 -12.85 -18.51 -9.51
N ALA A 7 -13.99 -17.82 -9.47
CA ALA A 7 -14.07 -16.39 -9.76
C ALA A 7 -13.18 -15.65 -8.75
N TYR A 8 -12.12 -15.02 -9.25
CA TYR A 8 -11.29 -14.13 -8.45
C TYR A 8 -12.06 -12.82 -8.24
N PRO A 9 -12.22 -12.33 -7.00
CA PRO A 9 -12.76 -11.00 -6.80
C PRO A 9 -11.80 -10.00 -7.45
N THR A 10 -12.30 -9.33 -8.49
CA THR A 10 -11.67 -8.21 -9.15
C THR A 10 -11.29 -7.18 -8.10
N VAL A 11 -9.99 -6.86 -8.05
CA VAL A 11 -9.33 -5.75 -7.33
C VAL A 11 -10.29 -4.89 -6.52
N MET A 12 -10.34 -5.21 -5.23
CA MET A 12 -11.12 -4.54 -4.20
C MET A 12 -10.75 -3.07 -4.10
N ASP A 13 -11.80 -2.25 -4.05
CA ASP A 13 -11.77 -0.81 -3.83
C ASP A 13 -10.90 -0.44 -2.61
N ALA A 14 -10.34 0.78 -2.64
CA ALA A 14 -9.43 1.32 -1.65
C ALA A 14 -10.05 1.54 -0.25
N GLU A 15 -11.21 0.95 0.05
CA GLU A 15 -11.77 0.89 1.39
C GLU A 15 -11.08 -0.23 2.17
N GLY A 16 -10.11 0.18 2.99
CA GLY A 16 -9.45 -0.55 4.06
C GLY A 16 -9.56 -2.07 4.03
N VAL A 17 -8.48 -2.75 3.60
CA VAL A 17 -8.30 -4.17 3.89
C VAL A 17 -8.37 -4.35 5.41
N ASP A 18 -9.49 -4.88 5.92
CA ASP A 18 -9.66 -5.21 7.34
C ASP A 18 -8.51 -6.13 7.76
N ALA A 19 -7.87 -5.84 8.89
CA ALA A 19 -6.81 -6.65 9.47
C ALA A 19 -7.21 -8.13 9.60
N ARG A 20 -8.50 -8.41 9.83
CA ARG A 20 -9.05 -9.78 9.85
C ARG A 20 -9.02 -10.45 8.49
N GLU A 21 -9.30 -9.72 7.43
CA GLU A 21 -9.28 -10.24 6.07
C GLU A 21 -7.84 -10.48 5.59
N LEU A 22 -6.91 -9.57 5.93
CA LEU A 22 -5.48 -9.79 5.70
C LEU A 22 -4.98 -11.04 6.43
N ALA A 23 -5.35 -11.22 7.70
CA ALA A 23 -4.98 -12.40 8.48
C ALA A 23 -5.53 -13.70 7.88
N ARG A 24 -6.76 -13.69 7.35
CA ARG A 24 -7.34 -14.83 6.63
C ARG A 24 -6.58 -15.13 5.34
N LEU A 25 -6.27 -14.12 4.54
CA LEU A 25 -5.53 -14.29 3.28
C LEU A 25 -4.14 -14.87 3.54
N VAL A 26 -3.40 -14.33 4.52
CA VAL A 26 -2.09 -14.86 4.94
C VAL A 26 -2.21 -16.30 5.44
N GLY A 27 -3.22 -16.61 6.26
CA GLY A 27 -3.46 -17.96 6.76
C GLY A 27 -3.82 -19.01 5.68
N ARG A 28 -4.29 -18.57 4.51
CA ARG A 28 -4.60 -19.45 3.38
C ARG A 28 -3.40 -19.74 2.47
N LEU A 29 -2.36 -18.91 2.48
CA LEU A 29 -1.18 -19.08 1.60
C LEU A 29 -0.54 -20.48 1.69
N PRO A 30 -0.32 -21.08 2.88
CA PRO A 30 0.33 -22.39 2.96
C PRO A 30 -0.48 -23.52 2.29
N LYS A 31 -1.80 -23.35 2.16
CA LYS A 31 -2.72 -24.33 1.56
C LYS A 31 -2.82 -24.20 0.04
N MET A 32 -2.21 -23.18 -0.56
CA MET A 32 -2.27 -22.94 -2.00
C MET A 32 -1.19 -23.72 -2.77
N PRO A 33 -1.47 -24.14 -4.03
CA PRO A 33 -0.46 -24.65 -4.94
C PRO A 33 0.71 -23.67 -5.11
N PRO A 34 1.96 -24.15 -5.33
CA PRO A 34 3.15 -23.31 -5.27
C PRO A 34 3.10 -22.03 -6.13
N VAL A 35 2.66 -22.15 -7.38
CA VAL A 35 2.55 -21.01 -8.31
C VAL A 35 1.48 -20.01 -7.87
N GLN A 36 0.32 -20.50 -7.42
CA GLN A 36 -0.77 -19.64 -6.96
C GLN A 36 -0.39 -18.92 -5.66
N ARG A 37 0.28 -19.61 -4.75
CA ARG A 37 0.83 -19.04 -3.52
C ARG A 37 1.80 -17.89 -3.80
N ALA A 38 2.71 -18.09 -4.75
CA ALA A 38 3.68 -17.06 -5.13
C ALA A 38 2.99 -15.82 -5.72
N LYS A 39 1.97 -16.00 -6.57
CA LYS A 39 1.17 -14.90 -7.13
C LYS A 39 0.43 -14.14 -6.04
N ALA A 40 -0.33 -14.85 -5.21
CA ALA A 40 -1.10 -14.24 -4.11
C ALA A 40 -0.20 -13.51 -3.10
N ALA A 41 0.94 -14.10 -2.73
CA ALA A 41 1.90 -13.44 -1.84
C ALA A 41 2.46 -12.14 -2.44
N ARG A 42 2.74 -12.14 -3.75
CA ARG A 42 3.24 -10.94 -4.44
C ARG A 42 2.20 -9.84 -4.49
N GLU A 43 0.95 -10.18 -4.82
CA GLU A 43 -0.16 -9.23 -4.80
C GLU A 43 -0.38 -8.64 -3.41
N LEU A 44 -0.35 -9.47 -2.36
CA LEU A 44 -0.45 -8.99 -0.97
C LEU A 44 0.68 -8.03 -0.60
N VAL A 45 1.92 -8.32 -1.01
CA VAL A 45 3.05 -7.42 -0.79
C VAL A 45 2.86 -6.10 -1.51
N ASP A 46 2.38 -6.12 -2.75
CA ASP A 46 2.16 -4.91 -3.54
C ASP A 46 1.03 -4.05 -2.96
N VAL A 47 -0.06 -4.68 -2.50
CA VAL A 47 -1.14 -4.00 -1.77
C VAL A 47 -0.62 -3.42 -0.45
N ALA A 48 0.11 -4.20 0.34
CA ALA A 48 0.68 -3.73 1.61
C ALA A 48 1.61 -2.53 1.42
N LYS A 49 2.50 -2.60 0.42
CA LYS A 49 3.38 -1.46 0.06
C LYS A 49 2.57 -0.23 -0.31
N ARG A 50 1.49 -0.38 -1.08
CA ARG A 50 0.62 0.73 -1.48
C ARG A 50 -0.05 1.37 -0.26
N VAL A 51 -0.66 0.57 0.61
CA VAL A 51 -1.34 1.04 1.83
C VAL A 51 -0.37 1.75 2.76
N LEU A 52 0.75 1.10 3.12
CA LEU A 52 1.77 1.72 3.99
C LEU A 52 2.33 3.02 3.40
N SER A 53 2.50 3.08 2.08
CA SER A 53 2.94 4.31 1.41
C SER A 53 1.90 5.44 1.46
N LEU A 54 0.59 5.12 1.48
CA LEU A 54 -0.46 6.11 1.67
C LEU A 54 -0.49 6.60 3.11
N THR A 55 -0.49 5.67 4.07
CA THR A 55 -0.46 5.98 5.51
C THR A 55 0.74 6.85 5.87
N ALA A 56 1.93 6.55 5.34
CA ALA A 56 3.12 7.36 5.58
C ALA A 56 2.98 8.79 5.03
N ASP A 57 2.37 8.96 3.84
CA ASP A 57 2.19 10.28 3.25
C ASP A 57 1.13 11.10 4.00
N GLU A 58 0.07 10.46 4.49
CA GLU A 58 -0.93 11.07 5.36
C GLU A 58 -0.33 11.52 6.69
N ALA A 59 0.41 10.64 7.37
CA ALA A 59 1.10 10.97 8.62
C ALA A 59 2.10 12.13 8.46
N VAL A 60 2.78 12.23 7.31
CA VAL A 60 3.63 13.39 6.98
C VAL A 60 2.81 14.68 6.92
N VAL A 61 1.63 14.66 6.29
CA VAL A 61 0.75 15.83 6.20
C VAL A 61 0.20 16.23 7.57
N GLU A 62 -0.16 15.26 8.41
CA GLU A 62 -0.58 15.51 9.80
C GLU A 62 0.54 16.12 10.65
N ALA A 63 1.76 15.56 10.58
CA ALA A 63 2.91 16.06 11.32
C ALA A 63 3.25 17.52 10.95
N LEU A 64 3.10 17.90 9.68
CA LEU A 64 3.31 19.26 9.19
C LEU A 64 2.31 20.29 9.72
N GLN A 65 1.25 19.87 10.44
CA GLN A 65 0.37 20.80 11.17
C GLN A 65 1.05 21.43 12.38
N SER A 66 2.07 20.76 12.95
CA SER A 66 2.77 21.20 14.17
C SER A 66 4.28 21.38 13.97
N MET A 67 4.83 20.93 12.83
CA MET A 67 6.26 20.98 12.52
C MET A 67 6.52 21.65 11.18
N THR A 68 7.72 22.21 11.02
CA THR A 68 8.19 22.68 9.71
C THR A 68 8.72 21.51 8.87
N TYR A 69 8.79 21.69 7.55
CA TYR A 69 9.37 20.71 6.63
C TYR A 69 10.79 20.28 7.02
N LYS A 70 11.62 21.25 7.42
CA LYS A 70 13.00 21.03 7.87
C LYS A 70 13.07 20.20 9.16
N ALA A 71 12.25 20.53 10.15
CA ALA A 71 12.22 19.81 11.42
C ALA A 71 11.73 18.36 11.21
N LEU A 72 10.66 18.18 10.43
CA LEU A 72 10.14 16.85 10.13
C LEU A 72 11.13 16.01 9.30
N ALA A 73 11.84 16.61 8.35
CA ALA A 73 12.87 15.93 7.58
C ALA A 73 14.01 15.42 8.47
N ALA A 74 14.45 16.23 9.44
CA ALA A 74 15.47 15.83 10.41
C ALA A 74 14.98 14.67 11.31
N GLU A 75 13.75 14.76 11.84
CA GLU A 75 13.15 13.74 12.70
C GLU A 75 13.02 12.38 11.97
N LEU A 76 12.63 12.41 10.70
CA LEU A 76 12.48 11.21 9.86
C LEU A 76 13.82 10.73 9.26
N GLY A 77 14.93 11.40 9.52
CA GLY A 77 16.23 11.06 8.92
C GLY A 77 16.23 11.13 7.39
N THR A 78 15.51 12.08 6.80
CA THR A 78 15.33 12.22 5.35
C THR A 78 15.56 13.66 4.87
N SER A 79 15.40 13.89 3.56
CA SER A 79 15.53 15.24 2.97
C SER A 79 14.19 15.99 2.97
N GLU A 80 14.23 17.32 3.03
CA GLU A 80 13.03 18.17 2.85
C GLU A 80 12.32 17.90 1.51
N ALA A 81 13.10 17.56 0.47
CA ALA A 81 12.55 17.17 -0.83
C ALA A 81 11.72 15.87 -0.75
N SER A 82 12.09 14.93 0.12
CA SER A 82 11.32 13.71 0.37
C SER A 82 9.97 14.02 1.03
N VAL A 83 9.97 14.92 2.02
CA VAL A 83 8.76 15.39 2.70
C VAL A 83 7.84 16.11 1.70
N ASN A 84 8.38 16.99 0.86
CA ASN A 84 7.61 17.67 -0.18
C ASN A 84 6.99 16.69 -1.20
N LYS A 85 7.73 15.64 -1.59
CA LYS A 85 7.21 14.57 -2.46
C LYS A 85 6.06 13.79 -1.80
N ALA A 86 6.12 13.55 -0.49
CA ALA A 86 5.03 12.91 0.25
C ALA A 86 3.76 13.77 0.25
N VAL A 87 3.88 15.07 0.54
CA VAL A 87 2.76 16.02 0.46
C VAL A 87 2.17 16.09 -0.94
N SER A 88 3.02 16.12 -1.96
CA SER A 88 2.60 16.17 -3.37
C SER A 88 1.83 14.89 -3.78
N ARG A 89 2.30 13.72 -3.33
CA ARG A 89 1.63 12.44 -3.55
C ARG A 89 0.31 12.31 -2.81
N HIS A 90 0.21 12.86 -1.60
CA HIS A 90 -1.03 12.90 -0.83
C HIS A 90 -2.08 13.79 -1.52
N ARG A 91 -1.69 14.99 -1.97
CA ARG A 91 -2.60 15.94 -2.65
C ARG A 91 -3.01 15.50 -4.06
N ASN A 92 -2.13 14.78 -4.76
CA ASN A 92 -2.38 14.29 -6.11
C ASN A 92 -2.06 12.79 -6.22
N PRO A 93 -2.97 11.91 -5.81
CA PRO A 93 -2.75 10.46 -5.87
C PRO A 93 -2.50 9.96 -7.30
N GLY A 94 -3.01 10.65 -8.33
CA GLY A 94 -2.78 10.34 -9.75
C GLY A 94 -1.36 10.58 -10.25
N MET A 95 -0.49 11.26 -9.48
CA MET A 95 0.93 11.41 -9.80
C MET A 95 1.76 10.14 -9.51
N ARG A 96 1.22 9.20 -8.71
CA ARG A 96 1.86 7.92 -8.42
C ARG A 96 1.78 6.94 -9.60
N ASP A 97 0.68 6.95 -10.35
CA ASP A 97 0.44 5.99 -11.46
C ASP A 97 1.17 6.33 -12.76
N ARG A 98 1.56 7.59 -12.99
CA ARG A 98 2.21 8.02 -14.25
C ARG A 98 3.64 7.51 -14.47
N ARG A 99 4.26 6.84 -13.49
CA ARG A 99 5.62 6.28 -13.65
C ARG A 99 5.64 4.89 -14.30
N LYS A 100 4.47 4.38 -14.74
CA LYS A 100 4.32 3.06 -15.37
C LYS A 100 3.66 3.10 -16.76
N SER A 101 3.51 4.27 -17.38
CA SER A 101 3.00 4.38 -18.76
C SER A 101 4.11 4.56 -19.78
#